data_AF-A0A820HVF3-F1
#
_entry.id   AF-A0A820HVF3-F1
#
_cell.length_a   1.000
_cell.length_b   1.000
_cell.length_c   1.000
_cell.angle_alpha   90.00
_cell.angle_beta   90.00
_cell.angle_gamma   90.00
#
_symmetry.space_group_name_H-M   'P 1'
#
loop_
_entity.id
_entity.type
_entity.pdbx_description
1 polymer ?
#
loop_
_entity_poly.entity_id
_entity_poly.type
_entity_poly.pdbx_seq_one_letter_code
_entity_poly.pdbx_strand_id
1 'polypeptide(L)'
;DRTLCMTALQGEIDPGTGIPKYRHYDVHSLYGWSQTKPTLDAIQSATGKRSMVLPRSTFVGSGQWSGHWLGDNEASWFEMKQSLIGMIEFNWFGIPFNGADICGFDNSPTEEMCIR
;
A
#
# COMPACT_ATOMS: atom_id res chain seq x y z
N ASP A 1 5.58 -12.55 11.79
CA ASP A 1 6.99 -12.77 11.43
C ASP A 1 7.27 -11.97 10.16
N ARG A 2 8.49 -11.42 10.00
CA ARG A 2 8.92 -10.39 9.02
C ARG A 2 8.31 -8.99 9.17
N THR A 3 8.09 -8.54 10.41
CA THR A 3 7.65 -7.16 10.75
C THR A 3 8.27 -6.73 12.07
N LEU A 4 8.05 -5.47 12.49
CA LEU A 4 8.42 -4.95 13.81
C LEU A 4 7.83 -5.79 14.96
N CYS A 5 8.51 -5.76 16.11
CA CYS A 5 8.02 -6.39 17.33
C CYS A 5 6.68 -5.79 17.76
N MET A 6 5.73 -6.65 18.13
CA MET A 6 4.39 -6.21 18.58
C MET A 6 4.41 -5.40 19.87
N THR A 7 5.50 -5.49 20.64
CA THR A 7 5.76 -4.69 21.84
C THR A 7 6.36 -3.31 21.55
N ALA A 8 6.73 -3.00 20.31
CA ALA A 8 7.29 -1.70 19.94
C ALA A 8 6.26 -0.58 20.19
N LEU A 9 6.72 0.57 20.70
CA LEU A 9 5.88 1.74 20.99
C LEU A 9 5.93 2.74 19.84
N GLN A 10 4.78 3.35 19.51
CA GLN A 10 4.58 4.23 18.36
C GLN A 10 3.62 5.39 18.68
N GLY A 11 3.65 6.42 17.83
CA GLY A 11 2.80 7.59 17.94
C GLY A 11 3.38 8.69 18.84
N GLU A 12 2.54 9.68 19.12
CA GLU A 12 2.89 10.78 20.02
C GLU A 12 3.10 10.29 21.45
N ILE A 13 3.93 11.01 22.20
CA ILE A 13 4.16 10.76 23.62
C ILE A 13 2.88 11.08 24.37
N ASP A 14 2.37 10.11 25.14
CA ASP A 14 1.22 10.31 26.00
C ASP A 14 1.64 11.22 27.19
N PRO A 15 0.99 12.39 27.39
CA PRO A 15 1.34 13.31 28.47
C PRO A 15 1.22 12.73 29.87
N GLY A 16 0.39 11.70 30.08
CA GLY A 16 0.18 11.06 31.37
C GLY A 16 1.21 9.98 31.72
N THR A 17 1.79 9.32 30.72
CA THR A 17 2.72 8.19 30.94
C THR A 17 4.16 8.48 30.54
N GLY A 18 4.40 9.49 29.69
CA GLY A 18 5.73 9.85 29.20
C GLY A 18 6.31 8.88 28.16
N ILE A 19 5.53 7.92 27.66
CA ILE A 19 5.91 6.97 26.61
C ILE A 19 4.98 7.10 25.39
N PRO A 20 5.38 6.60 24.20
CA PRO A 20 4.52 6.65 23.02
C PRO A 20 3.21 5.92 23.24
N LYS A 21 2.11 6.52 22.75
CA LYS A 21 0.72 6.16 23.09
C LYS A 21 0.29 4.76 22.62
N TYR A 22 0.84 4.25 21.53
CA TYR A 22 0.33 3.04 20.89
C TYR A 22 1.38 1.92 20.89
N ARG A 23 0.96 0.68 21.16
CA ARG A 23 1.78 -0.50 20.86
C ARG A 23 1.60 -0.89 19.42
N HIS A 24 2.66 -1.39 18.77
CA HIS A 24 2.60 -1.86 17.40
C HIS A 24 1.54 -2.95 17.21
N TYR A 25 1.31 -3.79 18.23
CA TYR A 25 0.21 -4.76 18.23
C TYR A 25 -1.14 -4.14 17.84
N ASP A 26 -1.44 -2.95 18.33
CA ASP A 26 -2.73 -2.29 18.15
C ASP A 26 -2.81 -1.51 16.81
N VAL A 27 -1.66 -1.14 16.24
CA VAL A 27 -1.57 -0.25 15.06
C VAL A 27 -0.79 -0.84 13.88
N HIS A 28 -0.48 -2.14 13.91
CA HIS A 28 0.35 -2.79 12.90
C HIS A 28 -0.18 -2.56 11.48
N SER A 29 -1.45 -2.85 11.25
CA SER A 29 -2.11 -2.69 9.95
C SER A 29 -2.32 -1.22 9.53
N LEU A 30 -2.05 -0.26 10.43
CA LEU A 30 -2.16 1.17 10.16
C LEU A 30 -0.81 1.78 9.74
N TYR A 31 0.29 1.01 9.71
CA TYR A 31 1.62 1.56 9.48
C TYR A 31 1.76 2.19 8.08
N GLY A 32 1.38 1.48 7.01
CA GLY A 32 1.41 2.04 5.65
C GLY A 32 0.42 3.20 5.47
N TRP A 33 -0.77 3.07 6.07
CA TRP A 33 -1.79 4.12 6.06
C TRP A 33 -1.30 5.42 6.73
N SER A 34 -0.63 5.32 7.90
CA SER A 34 -0.13 6.49 8.64
C SER A 34 1.01 7.20 7.91
N GLN A 35 1.77 6.49 7.07
CA GLN A 35 2.81 7.06 6.22
C GLN A 35 2.26 7.73 4.95
N THR A 36 1.11 7.27 4.44
CA THR A 36 0.61 7.64 3.12
C THR A 36 0.29 9.13 3.00
N LYS A 37 -0.48 9.70 3.94
CA LYS A 37 -0.83 11.13 3.90
C LYS A 37 0.39 12.05 4.04
N PRO A 38 1.30 11.85 5.02
CA PRO A 38 2.53 12.63 5.10
C PRO A 38 3.38 12.59 3.82
N THR A 39 3.43 11.43 3.15
CA THR A 39 4.14 11.29 1.87
C THR A 39 3.52 12.15 0.78
N LEU A 40 2.18 12.15 0.67
CA LEU A 40 1.46 12.99 -0.29
C LEU A 40 1.68 14.48 0.00
N ASP A 41 1.56 14.89 1.27
CA ASP A 41 1.73 16.27 1.69
C ASP A 41 3.17 16.77 1.38
N ALA A 42 4.17 15.91 1.57
CA ALA A 42 5.57 16.22 1.29
C ALA A 42 5.84 16.43 -0.22
N ILE A 43 5.35 15.53 -1.08
CA ILE A 43 5.57 15.67 -2.54
C ILE A 43 4.78 16.86 -3.11
N GLN A 44 3.59 17.15 -2.59
CA GLN A 44 2.82 18.34 -2.99
C GLN A 44 3.55 19.63 -2.58
N SER A 45 4.11 19.66 -1.37
CA SER A 45 4.89 20.81 -0.89
C SER A 45 6.17 21.02 -1.69
N ALA A 46 6.88 19.94 -2.05
CA ALA A 46 8.12 19.99 -2.82
C ALA A 46 7.90 20.41 -4.28
N THR A 47 6.79 20.00 -4.89
CA THR A 47 6.52 20.22 -6.32
C THR A 47 5.60 21.40 -6.61
N GLY A 48 4.79 21.82 -5.63
CA GLY A 48 3.71 22.79 -5.81
C GLY A 48 2.58 22.28 -6.73
N LYS A 49 2.52 20.97 -6.99
CA LYS A 49 1.59 20.35 -7.95
C LYS A 49 0.77 19.25 -7.30
N ARG A 50 -0.38 18.93 -7.92
CA ARG A 50 -1.07 17.67 -7.67
C ARG A 50 -0.07 16.53 -7.89
N SER A 51 -0.01 15.64 -6.93
CA SER A 51 0.93 14.53 -6.90
C SER A 51 0.20 13.22 -6.63
N MET A 52 0.91 12.11 -6.78
CA MET A 52 0.39 10.76 -6.53
C MET A 52 1.33 9.98 -5.63
N VAL A 53 0.78 9.06 -4.86
CA VAL A 53 1.54 8.11 -4.03
C VAL A 53 0.97 6.72 -4.27
N LEU A 54 1.86 5.74 -4.39
CA LEU A 54 1.54 4.32 -4.57
C LEU A 54 2.18 3.56 -3.39
N PRO A 55 1.47 3.40 -2.26
CA PRO A 55 1.89 2.57 -1.14
C PRO A 55 1.50 1.09 -1.36
N ARG A 56 2.32 0.18 -0.80
CA ARG A 56 2.01 -1.26 -0.80
C ARG A 56 1.00 -1.64 0.28
N SER A 57 1.20 -1.16 1.50
CA SER A 57 0.29 -1.43 2.62
C SER A 57 -0.84 -0.41 2.65
N THR A 58 -2.07 -0.90 2.70
CA THR A 58 -3.29 -0.08 2.78
C THR A 58 -4.17 -0.51 3.95
N PHE A 59 -4.91 0.44 4.49
CA PHE A 59 -6.05 0.22 5.39
C PHE A 59 -7.28 0.99 4.88
N VAL A 60 -8.45 0.78 5.50
CA VAL A 60 -9.69 1.51 5.15
C VAL A 60 -9.42 3.01 5.16
N GLY A 61 -9.78 3.68 4.06
CA GLY A 61 -9.57 5.13 3.86
C GLY A 61 -8.27 5.52 3.15
N SER A 62 -7.34 4.58 2.88
CA SER A 62 -6.08 4.90 2.16
C SER A 62 -6.30 5.53 0.78
N GLY A 63 -7.38 5.13 0.10
CA GLY A 63 -7.73 5.62 -1.24
C GLY A 63 -8.07 7.11 -1.30
N GLN A 64 -8.29 7.75 -0.14
CA GLN A 64 -8.44 9.21 -0.07
C GLN A 64 -7.17 9.95 -0.51
N TRP A 65 -5.99 9.33 -0.35
CA TRP A 65 -4.70 9.99 -0.59
C TRP A 65 -3.79 9.25 -1.57
N SER A 66 -4.13 8.03 -1.96
CA SER A 66 -3.22 7.18 -2.72
C SER A 66 -3.92 6.23 -3.68
N GLY A 67 -3.17 5.73 -4.65
CA GLY A 67 -3.51 4.51 -5.37
C GLY A 67 -2.98 3.27 -4.67
N HIS A 68 -2.98 2.14 -5.37
CA HIS A 68 -2.35 0.91 -4.89
C HIS A 68 -1.99 0.00 -6.08
N TRP A 69 -0.83 -0.65 -6.06
CA TRP A 69 -0.57 -1.77 -6.96
C TRP A 69 -0.65 -3.07 -6.19
N LEU A 70 -1.13 -4.14 -6.84
CA LEU A 70 -1.48 -5.41 -6.19
C LEU A 70 -0.28 -6.21 -5.63
N GLY A 71 0.93 -5.66 -5.70
CA GLY A 71 2.13 -6.25 -5.14
C GLY A 71 2.81 -7.23 -6.07
N ASP A 72 3.66 -8.04 -5.45
CA ASP A 72 4.65 -8.90 -6.11
C ASP A 72 3.94 -10.12 -6.74
N ASN A 73 3.48 -9.98 -7.99
CA ASN A 73 2.84 -11.05 -8.77
C ASN A 73 3.88 -11.86 -9.58
N GLU A 74 3.51 -13.06 -10.01
CA GLU A 74 4.33 -13.87 -10.90
C GLU A 74 3.91 -13.74 -12.37
N ALA A 75 4.86 -13.92 -13.28
CA ALA A 75 4.66 -13.98 -14.72
C ALA A 75 3.90 -15.27 -15.13
N SER A 76 2.59 -15.31 -14.84
CA SER A 76 1.70 -16.44 -15.14
C SER A 76 0.29 -16.02 -15.57
N TRP A 77 -0.37 -16.88 -16.36
CA TRP A 77 -1.77 -16.70 -16.77
C TRP A 77 -2.75 -16.66 -15.58
N PHE A 78 -2.40 -17.34 -14.48
CA PHE A 78 -3.20 -17.31 -13.26
C PHE A 78 -3.21 -15.90 -12.64
N GLU A 79 -2.04 -15.28 -12.52
CA GLU A 79 -1.88 -13.93 -11.97
C GLU A 79 -2.55 -12.86 -12.84
N MET A 80 -2.55 -13.04 -14.17
CA MET A 80 -3.31 -12.17 -15.08
C MET A 80 -4.80 -12.17 -14.73
N LYS A 81 -5.38 -13.33 -14.40
CA LYS A 81 -6.77 -13.41 -13.94
C LYS A 81 -6.95 -12.83 -12.53
N GLN A 82 -6.01 -13.07 -11.61
CA GLN A 82 -6.09 -12.50 -10.26
C GLN A 82 -6.05 -10.98 -10.26
N SER A 83 -5.34 -10.36 -11.21
CA SER A 83 -5.32 -8.90 -11.35
C SER A 83 -6.73 -8.31 -11.50
N LEU A 84 -7.62 -8.96 -12.26
CA LEU A 84 -8.99 -8.50 -12.45
C LEU A 84 -9.78 -8.52 -11.13
N ILE A 85 -9.60 -9.59 -10.35
CA ILE A 85 -10.25 -9.75 -9.04
C ILE A 85 -9.76 -8.66 -8.10
N GLY A 86 -8.43 -8.53 -7.94
CA GLY A 86 -7.84 -7.52 -7.05
C GLY A 86 -8.24 -6.10 -7.43
N MET A 87 -8.25 -5.75 -8.72
CA MET A 87 -8.66 -4.42 -9.17
C MET A 87 -10.13 -4.12 -8.81
N ILE A 88 -11.04 -5.08 -8.97
CA ILE A 88 -12.46 -4.92 -8.60
C ILE A 88 -12.63 -4.78 -7.09
N GLU A 89 -11.95 -5.62 -6.31
CA GLU A 89 -11.99 -5.57 -4.85
C GLU A 89 -11.50 -4.22 -4.32
N PHE A 90 -10.38 -3.70 -4.85
CA PHE A 90 -9.86 -2.40 -4.44
C PHE A 90 -10.77 -1.23 -4.84
N ASN A 91 -11.55 -1.35 -5.92
CA ASN A 91 -12.61 -0.38 -6.21
C ASN A 91 -13.68 -0.38 -5.09
N TRP A 92 -14.07 -1.55 -4.58
CA TRP A 92 -14.98 -1.65 -3.44
C TRP A 92 -14.35 -1.18 -2.12
N PHE A 93 -13.05 -1.37 -1.94
CA PHE A 93 -12.30 -0.83 -0.80
C PHE A 93 -12.07 0.69 -0.87
N GLY A 94 -12.55 1.34 -1.93
CA GLY A 94 -12.48 2.80 -2.10
C GLY A 94 -11.14 3.30 -2.63
N ILE A 95 -10.38 2.46 -3.36
CA ILE A 95 -9.08 2.79 -3.96
C ILE A 95 -9.21 2.55 -5.48
N PRO A 96 -9.76 3.51 -6.25
CA PRO A 96 -10.05 3.29 -7.68
C PRO A 96 -8.82 3.39 -8.59
N PHE A 97 -7.74 4.02 -8.14
CA PHE A 97 -6.49 4.09 -8.89
C PHE A 97 -5.61 2.91 -8.50
N ASN A 98 -5.79 1.78 -9.18
CA ASN A 98 -5.09 0.54 -8.89
C ASN A 98 -4.68 -0.24 -10.15
N GLY A 99 -3.82 -1.25 -9.99
CA GLY A 99 -3.35 -2.11 -11.07
C GLY A 99 -2.40 -3.21 -10.60
N ALA A 100 -2.03 -4.12 -11.52
CA ALA A 100 -1.00 -5.12 -11.30
C ALA A 100 0.25 -4.81 -12.13
N ASP A 101 1.37 -5.43 -11.78
CA ASP A 101 2.60 -5.34 -12.57
C ASP A 101 2.43 -6.12 -13.88
N ILE A 102 2.48 -5.39 -15.00
CA ILE A 102 2.24 -5.92 -16.34
C ILE A 102 3.37 -6.89 -16.71
N CYS A 103 2.99 -8.02 -17.31
CA CYS A 103 3.87 -9.16 -17.61
C CYS A 103 4.43 -9.92 -16.39
N GLY A 104 4.08 -9.52 -15.16
CA GLY A 104 4.53 -10.16 -13.92
C GLY A 104 5.82 -9.55 -13.35
N PHE A 105 5.90 -9.47 -12.03
CA PHE A 105 7.06 -8.98 -11.29
C PHE A 105 8.13 -10.08 -11.14
N ASP A 106 7.72 -11.24 -10.64
CA ASP A 106 8.57 -12.42 -10.49
C ASP A 106 8.48 -13.36 -11.69
N ASN A 107 9.53 -14.15 -11.93
CA ASN A 107 9.69 -15.05 -13.08
C ASN A 107 9.76 -14.33 -14.45
N SER A 108 10.15 -15.08 -15.49
CA SER A 108 10.26 -14.54 -16.86
C SER A 108 8.96 -14.79 -17.64
N PRO A 109 8.32 -13.74 -18.21
CA PRO A 109 7.14 -13.92 -19.04
C PRO A 109 7.47 -14.59 -20.37
N THR A 110 6.50 -15.29 -20.94
CA THR A 110 6.55 -15.64 -22.37
C THR A 110 6.11 -14.44 -23.20
N GLU A 111 6.58 -14.35 -24.45
CA GLU A 111 6.16 -13.31 -25.39
C GLU A 111 4.62 -13.29 -25.55
N GLU A 112 4.01 -14.47 -25.70
CA GLU A 112 2.56 -14.59 -25.82
C GLU A 112 1.81 -14.06 -24.59
N MET A 113 2.35 -14.23 -23.38
CA MET A 113 1.68 -13.72 -22.20
C MET A 113 1.83 -12.20 -22.09
N CYS A 114 3.01 -11.66 -22.36
CA CYS A 114 3.29 -10.22 -22.19
C CYS A 114 2.60 -9.33 -23.25
N ILE A 115 2.18 -9.90 -24.39
CA ILE A 115 1.38 -9.19 -25.40
C ILE A 115 -0.13 -9.17 -25.10
N ARG A 116 -0.62 -9.96 -24.13
CA ARG A 116 -2.04 -9.96 -23.71
C ARG A 116 -2.30 -8.91 -22.65
#